data_AF-A0A478FUH0-F1
#
_entry.id   AF-A0A478FUH0-F1
#
_cell.length_a   1.000
_cell.length_b   1.000
_cell.length_c   1.000
_cell.angle_alpha   90.00
_cell.angle_beta   90.00
_cell.angle_gamma   90.00
#
_symmetry.space_group_name_H-M   'P 1'
#
loop_
_entity.id
_entity.type
_entity.pdbx_description
1 polymer ?
#
loop_
_entity_poly.entity_id
_entity_poly.type
_entity_poly.pdbx_seq_one_letter_code
_entity_poly.pdbx_strand_id
1 'polypeptide(L)'
;MHISSKEKCIAGWGLFVLKHNQNPKYLAYALSTTYSEQQKQTMATTSTIANISTDKFKKIKIPIPSLEIQEKIVQKLEYLRELCEGEIGIKAEIEVTAKQYKWFRDLLISQTKN
;
A
#
# COMPACT_ATOMS: atom_id res chain seq x y z
N MET A 1 13.16 12.85 -8.36
CA MET A 1 11.86 13.18 -8.95
C MET A 1 11.84 14.68 -9.28
N HIS A 2 11.96 15.06 -10.56
CA HIS A 2 11.90 16.46 -10.96
C HIS A 2 10.42 16.83 -11.18
N ILE A 3 9.74 17.23 -10.10
CA ILE A 3 8.37 17.74 -10.19
C ILE A 3 8.52 19.17 -10.71
N SER A 4 8.19 19.38 -11.99
CA SER A 4 8.32 20.68 -12.66
C SER A 4 7.60 21.75 -11.84
N SER A 5 8.37 22.75 -11.40
CA SER A 5 7.96 23.84 -10.50
C SER A 5 6.79 24.70 -11.03
N LYS A 6 6.39 24.52 -12.29
CA LYS A 6 5.44 25.41 -12.98
C LYS A 6 3.99 24.90 -13.10
N GLU A 7 3.66 23.69 -12.62
CA GLU A 7 2.32 23.14 -12.88
C GLU A 7 1.48 22.99 -11.60
N LYS A 8 0.28 23.57 -11.65
CA LYS A 8 -0.68 23.74 -10.55
C LYS A 8 -1.00 22.40 -9.90
N CYS A 9 -0.50 22.16 -8.69
CA CYS A 9 -0.94 21.07 -7.83
C CYS A 9 -2.17 21.57 -7.05
N ILE A 10 -3.30 20.86 -7.15
CA ILE A 10 -4.47 21.14 -6.32
C ILE A 10 -4.30 20.30 -5.04
N ALA A 11 -4.21 20.98 -3.90
CA ALA A 11 -4.16 20.35 -2.59
C ALA A 11 -5.44 20.68 -1.83
N GLY A 12 -6.32 19.68 -1.68
CA GLY A 12 -7.46 19.73 -0.76
C GLY A 12 -7.08 19.11 0.59
N TRP A 13 -8.02 19.06 1.54
CA TRP A 13 -7.84 18.37 2.83
C TRP A 13 -7.46 16.88 2.59
N GLY A 14 -6.16 16.58 2.64
CA GLY A 14 -5.60 15.23 2.48
C GLY A 14 -5.39 14.71 1.05
N LEU A 15 -5.78 15.44 -0.01
CA LEU A 15 -5.64 15.00 -1.41
C LEU A 15 -4.55 15.79 -2.13
N PHE A 16 -3.55 15.09 -2.67
CA PHE A 16 -2.49 15.67 -3.52
C PHE A 16 -2.68 15.21 -4.96
N VAL A 17 -3.00 16.14 -5.87
CA VAL A 17 -2.95 15.87 -7.31
C VAL A 17 -1.58 16.30 -7.84
N LEU A 18 -0.78 15.33 -8.28
CA LEU A 18 0.57 15.54 -8.79
C LEU A 18 0.62 15.16 -10.26
N LYS A 19 1.01 16.10 -11.13
CA LYS A 19 1.27 15.82 -12.53
C LYS A 19 2.67 15.24 -12.68
N HIS A 20 2.76 14.03 -13.24
CA HIS A 20 4.02 13.30 -13.45
C HIS A 20 3.94 12.41 -14.69
N ASN A 21 5.10 12.05 -15.24
CA ASN A 21 5.22 11.09 -16.36
C ASN A 21 5.74 9.70 -15.90
N GLN A 22 5.46 9.32 -14.66
CA GLN A 22 5.84 8.03 -14.07
C GLN A 22 4.64 7.09 -13.93
N ASN A 23 4.87 5.79 -13.72
CA ASN A 23 3.79 4.85 -13.47
C ASN A 23 3.08 5.20 -12.14
N PRO A 24 1.75 5.45 -12.14
CA PRO A 24 1.03 5.90 -10.96
C PRO A 24 1.00 4.85 -9.84
N LYS A 25 0.88 3.56 -10.19
CA LYS A 25 0.93 2.46 -9.21
C LYS A 25 2.31 2.35 -8.57
N TYR A 26 3.36 2.48 -9.37
CA TYR A 26 4.73 2.51 -8.85
C TYR A 26 4.92 3.64 -7.83
N LEU A 27 4.46 4.86 -8.16
CA LEU A 27 4.55 5.97 -7.22
C LEU A 27 3.74 5.73 -5.94
N ALA A 28 2.54 5.15 -6.06
CA ALA A 28 1.73 4.79 -4.89
C ALA A 28 2.51 3.83 -3.97
N TYR A 29 3.05 2.74 -4.52
CA TYR A 29 3.86 1.77 -3.77
C TYR A 29 5.15 2.39 -3.21
N ALA A 30 5.86 3.20 -4.00
CA ALA A 30 7.10 3.85 -3.57
C ALA A 30 6.86 4.83 -2.41
N LEU A 31 5.75 5.57 -2.45
CA LEU A 31 5.35 6.52 -1.41
C LEU A 31 4.76 5.84 -0.17
N SER A 32 4.28 4.60 -0.28
CA SER A 32 3.80 3.79 0.85
C SER A 32 4.90 2.92 1.46
N THR A 33 6.14 2.99 0.98
CA THR A 33 7.26 2.30 1.64
C THR A 33 7.56 2.92 3.00
N THR A 34 8.05 2.11 3.94
CA THR A 34 8.50 2.58 5.26
C THR A 34 9.54 3.70 5.16
N TYR A 35 10.41 3.66 4.14
CA TYR A 35 11.38 4.73 3.88
C TYR A 35 10.72 6.08 3.56
N SER A 36 9.67 6.07 2.75
CA SER A 36 8.88 7.27 2.44
C SER A 36 8.07 7.73 3.66
N GLU A 37 7.53 6.81 4.45
CA GLU A 37 6.80 7.11 5.68
C GLU A 37 7.68 7.77 6.74
N GLN A 38 8.90 7.29 6.95
CA GLN A 38 9.87 7.90 7.86
C GLN A 38 10.22 9.35 7.43
N GLN A 39 10.42 9.57 6.13
CA GLN A 39 10.62 10.93 5.60
C GLN A 39 9.40 11.82 5.83
N LYS A 40 8.18 11.29 5.64
CA LYS A 40 6.92 12.01 5.90
C LYS A 40 6.79 12.41 7.37
N GLN A 41 7.10 11.50 8.29
CA GLN A 41 7.03 11.74 9.74
C GLN A 41 7.99 12.82 10.20
N THR A 42 9.23 12.83 9.69
CA THR A 42 10.22 13.87 10.00
C THR A 42 9.86 15.24 9.40
N MET A 43 9.04 15.26 8.35
CA MET A 43 8.58 16.49 7.69
C MET A 43 7.26 17.02 8.24
N ALA A 44 6.52 16.22 9.01
CA ALA A 44 5.27 16.64 9.64
C ALA A 44 5.52 17.84 10.57
N THR A 45 4.63 18.83 10.52
CA THR A 45 4.62 19.95 11.46
C THR A 45 3.55 19.62 12.50
N THR A 46 3.92 19.57 13.79
CA THR A 46 3.10 19.23 14.98
C THR A 46 1.67 19.82 14.92
N SER A 47 0.56 19.25 15.40
CA SER A 47 0.23 18.18 16.36
C SER A 47 -1.20 17.69 16.03
N THR A 48 -1.52 16.43 16.33
CA THR A 48 -2.83 15.75 16.16
C THR A 48 -3.15 15.20 14.75
N ILE A 49 -2.86 15.93 13.67
CA ILE A 49 -2.99 15.42 12.29
C ILE A 49 -1.72 15.79 11.52
N ALA A 50 -0.99 14.79 11.01
CA ALA A 50 0.24 15.00 10.25
C ALA A 50 -0.06 15.64 8.89
N ASN A 51 -0.21 16.97 8.87
CA ASN A 51 -0.36 17.74 7.65
C ASN A 51 1.02 18.08 7.08
N ILE A 52 1.36 17.44 5.96
CA ILE A 52 2.57 17.72 5.19
C ILE A 52 2.21 18.78 4.15
N SER A 53 2.86 19.94 4.19
CA SER A 53 2.66 20.96 3.16
C SER A 53 3.14 20.44 1.79
N THR A 54 2.55 20.95 0.71
CA THR A 54 2.91 20.59 -0.67
C THR A 54 4.42 20.73 -0.94
N ASP A 55 5.05 21.77 -0.40
CA ASP A 55 6.49 22.01 -0.55
C ASP A 55 7.37 21.00 0.17
N LYS A 56 6.92 20.51 1.33
CA LYS A 56 7.60 19.43 2.05
C LYS A 56 7.39 18.08 1.37
N PHE A 57 6.19 17.83 0.87
CA PHE A 57 5.88 16.61 0.13
C PHE A 57 6.79 16.45 -1.11
N LYS A 58 7.03 17.53 -1.87
CA LYS A 58 7.95 17.52 -3.02
C LYS A 58 9.41 17.17 -2.66
N LYS A 59 9.80 17.25 -1.39
CA LYS A 59 11.14 16.91 -0.90
C LYS A 59 11.31 15.44 -0.54
N ILE A 60 10.23 14.65 -0.53
CA ILE A 60 10.31 13.20 -0.30
C ILE A 60 11.17 12.59 -1.42
N LYS A 61 12.21 11.87 -1.02
CA LYS A 61 13.11 11.17 -1.94
C LYS A 61 12.61 9.76 -2.12
N ILE A 62 12.35 9.41 -3.38
CA ILE A 62 12.07 8.04 -3.81
C ILE A 62 12.96 7.71 -5.01
N PRO A 63 13.38 6.44 -5.17
CA PRO A 63 14.02 6.00 -6.40
C PRO A 63 13.05 6.13 -7.58
N ILE A 64 13.56 6.55 -8.74
CA ILE A 64 12.78 6.62 -9.99
C ILE A 64 13.60 5.89 -11.06
N PRO A 65 13.40 4.57 -11.23
CA PRO A 65 14.05 3.81 -12.30
C PRO A 65 13.35 4.08 -13.64
N SER A 66 13.79 3.44 -14.73
CA SER A 66 13.12 3.57 -16.04
C SER A 66 11.67 3.05 -15.99
N LEU A 67 10.81 3.53 -16.89
CA LEU A 67 9.39 3.13 -16.94
C LEU A 67 9.22 1.61 -17.08
N GLU A 68 10.07 0.96 -17.86
CA GLU A 68 10.05 -0.50 -18.02
C GLU A 68 10.30 -1.24 -16.70
N ILE A 69 11.25 -0.74 -15.90
CA ILE A 69 11.56 -1.32 -14.59
C ILE A 69 10.42 -1.04 -13.61
N GLN A 70 9.83 0.15 -13.64
CA GLN A 70 8.66 0.47 -12.82
C GLN A 70 7.51 -0.49 -13.10
N GLU A 71 7.24 -0.79 -14.37
CA GLU A 71 6.19 -1.72 -14.78
C GLU A 71 6.46 -3.13 -14.27
N LYS A 72 7.70 -3.63 -14.41
CA LYS A 72 8.11 -4.94 -13.87
C LYS A 72 7.92 -5.04 -12.36
N ILE A 73 8.28 -3.98 -11.63
CA ILE A 73 8.08 -3.91 -10.18
C ILE A 73 6.59 -3.97 -9.85
N VAL A 74 5.76 -3.15 -10.52
CA VAL A 74 4.31 -3.12 -10.30
C VAL A 74 3.69 -4.48 -10.58
N GLN A 75 4.03 -5.14 -11.69
CA GLN A 75 3.51 -6.47 -12.02
C GLN A 75 3.83 -7.49 -10.93
N LYS A 76 5.06 -7.49 -10.40
CA LYS A 76 5.44 -8.41 -9.33
C LYS A 76 4.69 -8.12 -8.03
N LEU A 77 4.52 -6.85 -7.67
CA LEU A 77 3.79 -6.45 -6.48
C LEU A 77 2.30 -6.78 -6.58
N GLU A 78 1.66 -6.54 -7.73
CA GLU A 78 0.26 -6.89 -7.97
C GLU A 78 0.05 -8.40 -7.88
N TYR A 79 0.95 -9.21 -8.44
CA TYR A 79 0.89 -10.66 -8.32
C TYR A 79 0.94 -11.12 -6.86
N LEU A 80 1.86 -10.56 -6.05
CA LEU A 80 1.97 -10.89 -4.63
C LEU A 80 0.74 -10.42 -3.85
N ARG A 81 0.22 -9.23 -4.16
CA ARG A 81 -1.00 -8.68 -3.55
C ARG A 81 -2.19 -9.60 -3.81
N GLU A 82 -2.37 -10.05 -5.05
CA GLU A 82 -3.44 -10.98 -5.41
C GLU A 82 -3.31 -12.32 -4.66
N LEU A 83 -2.09 -12.85 -4.51
CA LEU A 83 -1.87 -14.10 -3.78
C LEU A 83 -2.19 -13.99 -2.29
N CYS A 84 -1.92 -12.84 -1.66
CA CYS A 84 -2.13 -12.62 -0.24
C CYS A 84 -3.56 -12.18 0.09
N GLU A 85 -4.11 -11.23 -0.68
CA GLU A 85 -5.35 -10.52 -0.37
C GLU A 85 -6.52 -10.94 -1.29
N GLY A 86 -6.22 -11.58 -2.42
CA GLY A 86 -7.21 -12.02 -3.39
C GLY A 86 -8.09 -13.14 -2.87
N GLU A 87 -9.20 -13.35 -3.56
CA GLU A 87 -10.24 -14.32 -3.19
C GLU A 87 -9.81 -15.77 -3.44
N ILE A 88 -8.70 -15.98 -4.13
CA ILE A 88 -8.20 -17.30 -4.58
C ILE A 88 -6.81 -17.64 -4.02
N GLY A 89 -6.39 -16.96 -2.94
CA GLY A 89 -5.07 -17.11 -2.34
C GLY A 89 -5.07 -17.57 -0.89
N ILE A 90 -4.04 -17.16 -0.14
CA ILE A 90 -3.81 -17.55 1.25
C ILE A 90 -5.02 -17.26 2.13
N LYS A 91 -5.69 -16.12 1.90
CA LYS A 91 -6.90 -15.74 2.64
C LYS A 91 -8.02 -16.79 2.50
N ALA A 92 -8.25 -17.30 1.29
CA ALA A 92 -9.26 -18.32 1.04
C ALA A 92 -8.89 -19.65 1.70
N GLU A 93 -7.62 -20.03 1.68
CA GLU A 93 -7.12 -21.24 2.35
C GLU A 93 -7.33 -21.17 3.87
N ILE A 94 -7.04 -20.01 4.49
CA ILE A 94 -7.28 -19.79 5.93
C ILE A 94 -8.77 -19.93 6.24
N GLU A 95 -9.66 -19.35 5.44
CA GLU A 95 -11.11 -19.43 5.65
C GLU A 95 -11.64 -20.86 5.54
N VAL A 96 -11.19 -21.62 4.54
CA VAL A 96 -11.57 -23.04 4.38
C VAL A 96 -11.05 -23.87 5.55
N THR A 97 -9.80 -23.68 5.94
CA THR A 97 -9.18 -24.39 7.06
C THR A 97 -9.89 -24.10 8.38
N ALA A 98 -10.28 -22.85 8.63
CA ALA A 98 -11.04 -22.48 9.82
C ALA A 98 -12.42 -23.16 9.87
N LYS A 99 -13.12 -23.26 8.72
CA LYS A 99 -14.41 -23.97 8.62
C LYS A 99 -14.24 -25.46 8.88
N GLN A 100 -13.22 -26.08 8.29
CA GLN A 100 -12.90 -27.49 8.53
C GLN A 100 -12.59 -27.75 10.00
N TYR A 101 -11.73 -26.94 10.61
CA TYR A 101 -11.40 -27.05 12.04
C TYR A 101 -12.64 -26.97 12.92
N LYS A 102 -13.52 -25.98 12.67
CA LYS A 102 -14.77 -25.84 13.41
C LYS A 102 -15.67 -27.08 13.28
N TRP A 103 -15.82 -27.60 12.07
CA TRP A 103 -16.61 -28.82 11.83
C TRP A 103 -16.06 -30.03 12.59
N PHE A 104 -14.74 -30.29 12.50
CA PHE A 104 -14.10 -31.39 13.21
C PHE A 104 -14.18 -31.23 14.73
N ARG A 105 -14.01 -30.01 15.25
CA ARG A 105 -14.15 -29.70 16.68
C ARG A 105 -15.56 -30.03 17.18
N ASP A 106 -16.59 -29.56 16.46
CA ASP A 106 -17.98 -29.78 16.85
C ASP A 106 -18.36 -31.27 16.77
N LEU A 107 -17.87 -31.99 15.75
CA LEU A 107 -18.04 -33.44 15.61
C LEU A 107 -17.44 -34.20 16.80
N LEU A 108 -16.18 -33.96 17.15
CA LEU A 108 -15.50 -34.66 18.25
C LEU A 108 -16.18 -34.37 19.60
N ILE A 109 -16.58 -33.12 19.85
CA ILE A 109 -17.29 -32.74 21.08
C ILE A 109 -18.67 -33.43 21.16
N SER A 110 -19.35 -33.60 20.03
CA SER A 110 -20.64 -34.31 20.00
C SER A 110 -20.47 -35.81 20.31
N GLN A 111 -19.37 -36.42 19.87
CA GLN A 111 -19.06 -37.83 20.13
C GLN A 111 -18.65 -38.11 21.57
N THR A 112 -18.05 -37.15 22.29
CA THR A 112 -17.64 -37.33 23.69
C THR A 112 -18.73 -37.02 24.71
N LYS A 113 -19.94 -36.62 24.26
CA LYS A 113 -21.09 -36.31 25.12
C LYS A 113 -22.13 -37.44 25.20
N ASN A 114 -21.90 -38.56 24.52
CA ASN A 114 -22.62 -39.84 24.66
C ASN A 114 -21.74 -40.82 25.44
#